data_AF-A0A7G9BKS0-F1
#
_entry.id   AF-A0A7G9BKS0-F1
#
_cell.length_a   1.000
_cell.length_b   1.000
_cell.length_c   1.000
_cell.angle_alpha   90.00
_cell.angle_beta   90.00
_cell.angle_gamma   90.00
#
_symmetry.space_group_name_H-M   'P 1'
#
loop_
_entity.id
_entity.type
_entity.pdbx_description
1 polymer ?
#
loop_
_entity_poly.entity_id
_entity_poly.type
_entity_poly.pdbx_seq_one_letter_code
_entity_poly.pdbx_strand_id
1 'polypeptide(L)'
;MEIAEILIAKGIGIEAGLSNSADAQKLAGTGLYKHCFRFLIEPQEKTTYEALTNVTSIEKILRKIHTNQSVLLHGTDTTVWDLVSVAFSKKIDTRIGFEDTVYLEPNSLAKSNYDLIGKAIRIRQKMYNY
;
A
#
# COMPACT_ATOMS: atom_id res chain seq x y z
N MET A 1 7.51 -12.60 -14.73
CA MET A 1 8.47 -11.77 -15.46
C MET A 1 7.93 -11.46 -16.85
N GLU A 2 7.58 -12.48 -17.64
CA GLU A 2 7.00 -12.34 -18.99
C GLU A 2 5.90 -11.26 -19.10
N ILE A 3 4.91 -11.25 -18.21
CA ILE A 3 3.85 -10.22 -18.23
C ILE A 3 4.42 -8.80 -18.05
N ALA A 4 5.35 -8.61 -17.11
CA ALA A 4 5.94 -7.30 -16.83
C ALA A 4 6.73 -6.77 -18.04
N GLU A 5 7.47 -7.65 -18.72
CA GLU A 5 8.21 -7.31 -19.94
C GLU A 5 7.26 -6.91 -21.08
N ILE A 6 6.14 -7.62 -21.24
CA ILE A 6 5.10 -7.26 -22.23
C ILE A 6 4.47 -5.90 -21.91
N LEU A 7 4.18 -5.62 -20.63
CA LEU A 7 3.63 -4.33 -20.21
C LEU A 7 4.61 -3.19 -20.50
N ILE A 8 5.90 -3.38 -20.20
CA ILE A 8 6.96 -2.41 -20.51
C ILE A 8 7.05 -2.17 -22.02
N ALA A 9 7.06 -3.24 -22.83
CA ALA A 9 7.13 -3.13 -24.29
C ALA A 9 5.92 -2.39 -24.89
N LYS A 10 4.77 -2.39 -24.18
CA LYS A 10 3.56 -1.65 -24.56
C LYS A 10 3.46 -0.25 -23.95
N GLY A 11 4.46 0.18 -23.16
CA GLY A 11 4.44 1.48 -22.49
C GLY A 11 3.42 1.59 -21.36
N ILE A 12 2.98 0.45 -20.79
CA ILE A 12 2.03 0.41 -19.68
C ILE A 12 2.80 0.48 -18.37
N GLY A 13 2.49 1.48 -17.54
CA GLY A 13 3.11 1.64 -16.22
C GLY A 13 2.78 0.48 -15.29
N ILE A 14 3.79 0.04 -14.53
CA ILE A 14 3.65 -1.06 -13.56
C ILE A 14 3.60 -0.50 -12.14
N GLU A 15 2.53 -0.85 -11.41
CA GLU A 15 2.52 -0.84 -9.96
C GLU A 15 2.88 -2.24 -9.48
N ALA A 16 3.95 -2.38 -8.71
CA ALA A 16 4.37 -3.68 -8.19
C ALA A 16 3.73 -3.93 -6.82
N GLY A 17 2.81 -4.90 -6.77
CA GLY A 17 2.25 -5.45 -5.53
C GLY A 17 3.27 -6.27 -4.75
N LEU A 18 3.43 -5.95 -3.47
CA LEU A 18 4.39 -6.55 -2.54
C LEU A 18 3.65 -6.93 -1.26
N SER A 19 3.27 -8.21 -1.14
CA SER A 19 2.57 -8.70 0.04
C SER A 19 3.52 -9.12 1.14
N ASN A 20 4.77 -9.46 0.83
CA ASN A 20 5.76 -9.89 1.82
C ASN A 20 7.21 -9.57 1.40
N SER A 21 8.14 -9.80 2.33
CA SER A 21 9.58 -9.58 2.10
C SER A 21 10.19 -10.43 0.97
N ALA A 22 9.65 -11.61 0.68
CA ALA A 22 10.10 -12.44 -0.44
C ALA A 22 9.73 -11.81 -1.79
N ASP A 23 8.54 -11.22 -1.90
CA ASP A 23 8.13 -10.47 -3.10
C ASP A 23 9.08 -9.29 -3.37
N ALA A 24 9.41 -8.54 -2.31
CA ALA A 24 10.33 -7.42 -2.40
C ALA A 24 11.75 -7.85 -2.79
N GLN A 25 12.25 -8.98 -2.25
CA GLN A 25 13.54 -9.55 -2.64
C GLN A 25 13.54 -10.01 -4.10
N LYS A 26 12.46 -10.66 -4.54
CA LYS A 26 12.29 -11.10 -5.92
C LYS A 26 12.31 -9.92 -6.88
N LEU A 27 11.52 -8.88 -6.59
CA LEU A 27 11.50 -7.66 -7.40
C LEU A 27 12.89 -7.02 -7.46
N ALA A 28 13.57 -6.87 -6.31
CA ALA A 28 14.92 -6.33 -6.23
C ALA A 28 15.93 -7.12 -7.09
N GLY A 29 15.90 -8.45 -7.00
CA GLY A 29 16.81 -9.33 -7.74
C GLY A 29 16.61 -9.31 -9.26
N THR A 30 15.40 -9.02 -9.73
CA THR A 30 15.09 -8.95 -11.17
C THR A 30 15.53 -7.64 -11.84
N GLY A 31 15.72 -6.57 -11.08
CA GLY A 31 15.95 -5.23 -11.64
C GLY A 31 14.71 -4.53 -12.21
N LEU A 32 13.56 -5.22 -12.29
CA LEU A 32 12.32 -4.66 -12.85
C LEU A 32 11.75 -3.50 -12.04
N TYR A 33 12.16 -3.33 -10.77
CA TYR A 33 11.76 -2.20 -9.95
C TYR A 33 12.00 -0.84 -10.64
N LYS A 34 13.04 -0.74 -11.47
CA LYS A 34 13.37 0.47 -12.25
C LYS A 34 12.30 0.87 -13.26
N HIS A 35 11.47 -0.08 -13.68
CA HIS A 35 10.38 0.12 -14.64
C HIS A 35 9.01 0.28 -13.96
N CYS A 36 8.95 0.11 -12.63
CA CYS A 36 7.74 0.38 -11.87
C CYS A 36 7.61 1.88 -11.63
N PHE A 37 6.38 2.41 -11.66
CA PHE A 37 6.13 3.81 -11.26
C PHE A 37 5.82 3.93 -9.76
N ARG A 38 5.34 2.83 -9.15
CA ARG A 38 4.96 2.76 -7.73
C ARG A 38 5.13 1.35 -7.18
N PHE A 39 5.39 1.25 -5.88
CA PHE A 39 5.28 0.02 -5.12
C PHE A 39 4.03 0.05 -4.25
N LEU A 40 3.22 -0.99 -4.35
CA LEU A 40 2.05 -1.22 -3.51
C LEU A 40 2.48 -2.20 -2.40
N ILE A 41 2.62 -1.71 -1.18
CA ILE A 41 2.84 -2.55 -0.01
C ILE A 41 1.47 -2.98 0.52
N GLU A 42 1.17 -4.28 0.44
CA GLU A 42 -0.16 -4.85 0.69
C GLU A 42 -0.10 -6.07 1.64
N PRO A 43 0.27 -5.86 2.92
CA PRO A 43 0.25 -6.92 3.94
C PRO A 43 -1.13 -7.59 4.00
N GLN A 44 -1.14 -8.90 4.28
CA GLN A 44 -2.35 -9.74 4.32
C GLN A 44 -2.65 -10.26 5.73
N GLU A 45 -1.89 -9.80 6.72
CA GLU A 45 -2.03 -10.20 8.10
C GLU A 45 -3.31 -9.64 8.73
N LYS A 46 -3.90 -10.42 9.66
CA LYS A 46 -5.20 -10.07 10.28
C LYS A 46 -5.09 -9.01 11.37
N THR A 47 -3.89 -8.84 11.93
CA THR A 47 -3.64 -7.88 13.01
C THR A 47 -2.72 -6.77 12.52
N THR A 48 -2.99 -5.56 13.00
CA THR A 48 -2.18 -4.37 12.68
C THR A 48 -0.70 -4.57 13.07
N TYR A 49 -0.44 -5.23 14.20
CA TYR A 49 0.93 -5.49 14.66
C TYR A 49 1.72 -6.37 13.67
N GLU A 50 1.13 -7.48 13.24
CA GLU A 50 1.77 -8.40 12.28
C GLU A 50 1.94 -7.71 10.92
N ALA A 51 0.92 -7.00 10.45
CA ALA A 51 0.98 -6.25 9.20
C ALA A 51 2.11 -5.20 9.22
N LEU A 52 2.25 -4.43 10.29
CA LEU A 52 3.32 -3.44 10.43
C LEU A 52 4.72 -4.06 10.53
N THR A 53 4.82 -5.25 11.13
CA THR A 53 6.07 -6.02 11.17
C THR A 53 6.48 -6.44 9.75
N ASN A 54 5.54 -6.91 8.94
CA ASN A 54 5.76 -7.26 7.55
C ASN A 54 6.10 -6.02 6.68
N VAL A 55 5.34 -4.93 6.81
CA VAL A 55 5.62 -3.64 6.14
C VAL A 55 7.05 -3.18 6.41
N THR A 56 7.49 -3.21 7.67
CA THR A 56 8.86 -2.84 8.05
C THR A 56 9.92 -3.72 7.37
N SER A 57 9.61 -5.01 7.20
CA SER A 57 10.49 -5.98 6.54
C SER A 57 10.60 -5.70 5.03
N ILE A 58 9.49 -5.39 4.36
CA ILE A 58 9.44 -4.97 2.95
C ILE A 58 10.22 -3.67 2.76
N GLU A 59 9.94 -2.65 3.56
CA GLU A 59 10.61 -1.35 3.48
C GLU A 59 12.14 -1.46 3.66
N LYS A 60 12.62 -2.39 4.50
CA LYS A 60 14.06 -2.65 4.67
C LYS A 60 14.72 -3.12 3.38
N ILE A 61 14.02 -3.85 2.53
CA ILE A 61 14.52 -4.30 1.23
C ILE A 61 14.44 -3.17 0.22
N LEU A 62 13.32 -2.45 0.18
CA LEU A 62 13.14 -1.30 -0.74
C LEU A 62 14.18 -0.20 -0.50
N ARG A 63 14.59 0.05 0.76
CA ARG A 63 15.69 0.99 1.07
C ARG A 63 17.04 0.58 0.47
N LYS A 64 17.31 -0.72 0.29
CA LYS A 64 18.58 -1.22 -0.24
C LYS A 64 18.71 -1.05 -1.75
N ILE A 65 17.59 -0.96 -2.48
CA ILE A 65 17.60 -0.79 -3.94
C ILE A 65 17.66 0.69 -4.38
N HIS A 66 17.83 1.63 -3.43
CA HIS A 66 18.07 3.07 -3.66
C HIS A 66 17.22 3.68 -4.78
N THR A 67 15.90 3.65 -4.60
CA THR A 67 14.97 4.08 -5.64
C THR A 67 14.07 5.23 -5.22
N ASN A 68 13.62 5.99 -6.22
CA ASN A 68 12.74 7.15 -6.11
C ASN A 68 11.29 6.82 -6.47
N GLN A 69 10.94 5.55 -6.70
CA GLN A 69 9.53 5.19 -6.92
C GLN A 69 8.69 5.57 -5.71
N SER A 70 7.47 6.03 -6.00
CA SER A 70 6.46 6.26 -4.97
C SER A 70 6.10 4.96 -4.26
N VAL A 71 5.64 5.06 -3.01
CA VAL A 71 5.13 3.93 -2.23
C VAL A 71 3.69 4.22 -1.84
N LEU A 72 2.83 3.23 -2.02
CA LEU A 72 1.47 3.20 -1.51
C LEU A 72 1.36 2.12 -0.45
N LEU A 73 0.80 2.46 0.71
CA LEU A 73 0.50 1.49 1.76
C LEU A 73 -1.00 1.18 1.76
N HIS A 74 -1.30 -0.10 1.57
CA HIS A 74 -2.64 -0.68 1.55
C HIS A 74 -2.85 -1.47 2.85
N GLY A 75 -4.02 -1.29 3.48
CA GLY A 75 -4.53 -2.23 4.49
C GLY A 75 -5.81 -2.90 4.02
N THR A 76 -6.12 -4.07 4.57
CA THR A 76 -7.33 -4.86 4.24
C THR A 76 -8.09 -5.23 5.51
N ASP A 77 -9.42 -5.34 5.40
CA ASP A 77 -10.34 -5.69 6.47
C ASP A 77 -10.10 -4.91 7.78
N THR A 78 -9.63 -5.61 8.82
CA THR A 78 -9.40 -5.10 10.17
C THR A 78 -8.22 -4.15 10.27
N THR A 79 -7.34 -4.13 9.26
CA THR A 79 -6.10 -3.34 9.29
C THR A 79 -6.20 -2.03 8.50
N VAL A 80 -7.28 -1.83 7.73
CA VAL A 80 -7.45 -0.69 6.81
C VAL A 80 -7.16 0.65 7.47
N TRP A 81 -7.89 0.98 8.54
CA TRP A 81 -7.85 2.33 9.11
C TRP A 81 -6.54 2.63 9.83
N ASP A 82 -5.93 1.62 10.43
CA ASP A 82 -4.61 1.74 11.05
C ASP A 82 -3.53 1.98 9.99
N LEU A 83 -3.55 1.20 8.90
CA LEU A 83 -2.58 1.34 7.82
C LEU A 83 -2.77 2.63 7.01
N VAL A 84 -4.00 3.11 6.83
CA VAL A 84 -4.28 4.45 6.29
C VAL A 84 -3.65 5.54 7.18
N SER A 85 -3.81 5.43 8.50
CA SER A 85 -3.23 6.38 9.44
C SER A 85 -1.69 6.36 9.42
N VAL A 86 -1.10 5.16 9.31
CA VAL A 86 0.34 4.97 9.18
C VAL A 86 0.87 5.51 7.85
N ALA A 87 0.14 5.35 6.75
CA ALA A 87 0.52 5.90 5.45
C ALA A 87 0.62 7.43 5.52
N PHE A 88 -0.38 8.09 6.12
CA PHE A 88 -0.36 9.54 6.29
C PHE A 88 0.74 10.02 7.24
N SER A 89 1.04 9.30 8.32
CA SER A 89 2.13 9.67 9.24
C SER A 89 3.50 9.55 8.57
N LYS A 90 3.66 8.58 7.67
CA LYS A 90 4.84 8.40 6.82
C LYS A 90 4.88 9.34 5.61
N LYS A 91 3.82 10.14 5.37
CA LYS A 91 3.65 11.01 4.20
C LYS A 91 3.77 10.25 2.87
N ILE A 92 3.22 9.04 2.81
CA ILE A 92 3.13 8.21 1.60
C ILE A 92 1.67 8.04 1.18
N ASP A 93 1.47 7.52 -0.03
CA ASP A 93 0.12 7.27 -0.55
C ASP A 93 -0.57 6.14 0.20
N THR A 94 -1.91 6.13 0.15
CA THR A 94 -2.74 5.02 0.61
C THR A 94 -3.86 4.75 -0.38
N ARG A 95 -4.53 3.60 -0.22
CA ARG A 95 -5.65 3.15 -1.04
C ARG A 95 -6.83 2.85 -0.13
N ILE A 96 -8.03 3.19 -0.60
CA ILE A 96 -9.27 2.88 0.09
C ILE A 96 -10.42 2.68 -0.90
N GLY A 97 -11.23 1.65 -0.66
CA GLY A 97 -12.47 1.35 -1.36
C GLY A 97 -13.13 0.08 -0.82
N PHE A 98 -14.26 -0.29 -1.38
CA PHE A 98 -15.03 -1.48 -0.98
C PHE A 98 -14.30 -2.81 -1.18
N GLU A 99 -13.27 -2.84 -2.03
CA GLU A 99 -12.38 -3.99 -2.12
C GLU A 99 -11.55 -4.17 -0.85
N ASP A 100 -11.23 -3.08 -0.15
CA ASP A 100 -10.32 -3.08 0.99
C ASP A 100 -11.10 -3.22 2.31
N THR A 101 -12.27 -2.58 2.43
CA THR A 101 -13.23 -2.79 3.53
C THR A 101 -14.61 -2.23 3.21
N VAL A 102 -15.64 -2.78 3.85
CA VAL A 102 -17.01 -2.23 3.83
C VAL A 102 -17.35 -1.45 5.11
N TYR A 103 -16.45 -1.38 6.09
CA TYR A 103 -16.71 -0.79 7.39
C TYR A 103 -16.03 0.57 7.57
N LEU A 104 -16.80 1.57 8.00
CA LEU A 104 -16.30 2.84 8.51
C LEU A 104 -15.74 2.69 9.92
N GLU A 105 -16.36 1.92 10.79
CA GLU A 105 -15.94 1.62 12.16
C GLU A 105 -16.43 0.21 12.50
N PRO A 106 -16.00 -0.42 13.61
CA PRO A 106 -16.61 -1.66 14.07
C PRO A 106 -18.14 -1.52 14.10
N ASN A 107 -18.85 -2.40 13.39
CA ASN A 107 -20.31 -2.41 13.23
C ASN A 107 -20.93 -1.21 12.48
N SER A 108 -20.15 -0.40 11.76
CA SER A 108 -20.67 0.69 10.93
C SER A 108 -20.29 0.50 9.46
N LEU A 109 -21.25 0.17 8.60
CA LEU A 109 -21.03 0.01 7.16
C LEU A 109 -20.94 1.35 6.42
N ALA A 110 -20.07 1.43 5.42
CA ALA A 110 -20.09 2.49 4.43
C ALA A 110 -21.21 2.26 3.41
N LYS A 111 -21.88 3.33 2.96
CA LYS A 111 -22.92 3.24 1.91
C LYS A 111 -22.33 3.38 0.51
N SER A 112 -21.11 3.90 0.42
CA SER A 112 -20.40 4.14 -0.84
C SER A 112 -18.89 4.22 -0.63
N ASN A 113 -18.11 4.09 -1.72
CA ASN A 113 -16.70 4.45 -1.71
C ASN A 113 -16.46 5.91 -1.30
N TYR A 114 -17.43 6.81 -1.58
CA TYR A 114 -17.35 8.21 -1.15
C TYR A 114 -17.30 8.35 0.38
N ASP A 115 -18.04 7.52 1.12
CA ASP A 115 -18.00 7.54 2.58
C ASP A 115 -16.64 7.10 3.12
N LEU A 116 -16.04 6.06 2.52
CA LEU A 116 -14.72 5.55 2.88
C LEU A 116 -13.63 6.60 2.62
N ILE A 117 -13.63 7.19 1.42
CA ILE A 117 -12.73 8.29 1.04
C ILE A 117 -12.92 9.47 1.99
N GLY A 118 -14.17 9.82 2.32
CA GLY A 118 -14.50 10.88 3.26
C GLY A 118 -13.92 10.63 4.66
N LYS A 119 -13.94 9.38 5.16
CA LYS A 119 -13.27 9.03 6.41
C LYS A 119 -11.75 9.19 6.30
N ALA A 120 -11.12 8.68 5.23
CA ALA A 120 -9.67 8.83 5.02
C ALA A 120 -9.23 10.31 4.99
N ILE A 121 -9.98 11.17 4.30
CA ILE A 121 -9.73 12.63 4.27
C ILE A 121 -9.79 13.24 5.68
N ARG A 122 -10.79 12.86 6.49
CA ARG A 122 -10.92 13.36 7.88
C ARG A 122 -9.75 12.90 8.75
N ILE A 123 -9.28 11.67 8.59
CA ILE A 123 -8.06 11.17 9.29
C ILE A 123 -6.87 12.04 8.90
N ARG A 124 -6.66 12.28 7.59
CA ARG A 124 -5.55 13.09 7.09
C ARG A 124 -5.61 14.54 7.61
N GLN A 125 -6.78 15.16 7.58
CA GLN A 125 -6.98 16.52 8.09
C GLN A 125 -6.69 16.63 9.58
N LYS A 126 -7.16 15.67 10.39
CA LYS A 126 -6.85 15.64 11.83
C LYS A 126 -5.35 15.51 12.11
N MET A 127 -4.61 14.84 11.24
CA MET A 127 -3.17 14.63 11.41
C MET A 127 -2.32 15.86 11.04
N TYR A 128 -2.76 16.69 10.08
CA TYR A 128 -1.99 17.83 9.59
C TYR A 128 -2.49 19.20 10.07
N ASN A 129 -3.60 19.26 10.81
CA ASN A 129 -4.12 20.49 11.41
C ASN A 129 -3.62 20.69 12.86
N TYR A 130 -2.53 20.03 13.25
CA TYR A 130 -1.71 20.27 14.44
C TYR A 130 -0.25 20.47 13.98
#